data_AF-A0A3D8S9S5-F1
#
_entry.id   AF-A0A3D8S9S5-F1
#
_cell.length_a   1.000
_cell.length_b   1.000
_cell.length_c   1.000
_cell.angle_alpha   90.00
_cell.angle_beta   90.00
_cell.angle_gamma   90.00
#
_symmetry.space_group_name_H-M   'P 1'
#
loop_
_entity.id
_entity.type
_entity.pdbx_description
1 polymer ?
#
loop_
_entity_poly.entity_id
_entity_poly.type
_entity_poly.pdbx_seq_one_letter_code
_entity_poly.pdbx_strand_id
1 'polypeptide(L)'
;MSSLLLIPRELREQIFSHLLYPTCSTVTVANEGSRQLKSFDLRFLLTCSQIYAEALSVFRHQNTFIRICTPFAEAEHWVSFHGTVPIVRIKGDVNKFGLHHLDCRLDVPHSAESRGTFAGGFVVLLEDLELFTQHWFYTNVTNPGQNGHLRLTLHIKHPYAAAHDGDTIPKRVQRLLLRPFGRIKGLEDFRIIGDHLLSVEREVREEQAIPSKTARECLEDTTRLKDEGNAAYKGEKWDEALQLYIKAFAAMYIICNGRRRSVWGDAWFQTNINGGQYDGQFAQQVRIMLRVNLVANVVATFLKLKQYEEARFWGMRTIDLVRDSTGQDEVILNFPGAEGLGKIFFRTGMACIELGDEAEARRLLRIAALYRPNDTIVKNALASVALKLG
;
A
#
# COMPACT_ATOMS: atom_id res chain seq x y z
N MET A 1 -43.91 8.04 -22.50
CA MET A 1 -42.65 7.81 -23.25
C MET A 1 -41.49 8.20 -22.35
N SER A 2 -40.50 7.32 -22.16
CA SER A 2 -39.39 7.56 -21.22
C SER A 2 -38.54 8.73 -21.70
N SER A 3 -38.45 9.82 -20.92
CA SER A 3 -37.75 11.05 -21.33
C SER A 3 -36.27 10.81 -21.65
N LEU A 4 -35.68 9.74 -21.10
CA LEU A 4 -34.30 9.34 -21.34
C LEU A 4 -34.03 8.99 -22.81
N LEU A 5 -34.99 8.38 -23.52
CA LEU A 5 -34.83 7.99 -24.93
C LEU A 5 -34.93 9.16 -25.90
N LEU A 6 -35.42 10.32 -25.44
CA LEU A 6 -35.47 11.57 -26.21
C LEU A 6 -34.11 12.28 -26.25
N ILE A 7 -33.19 11.92 -25.35
CA ILE A 7 -31.85 12.48 -25.27
C ILE A 7 -30.97 11.84 -26.35
N PRO A 8 -30.07 12.59 -27.04
CA PRO A 8 -29.09 12.04 -27.98
C PRO A 8 -28.27 10.88 -27.39
N ARG A 9 -27.88 9.92 -28.25
CA ARG A 9 -27.20 8.69 -27.83
C ARG A 9 -25.90 8.97 -27.07
N GLU A 10 -25.14 9.97 -27.50
CA GLU A 10 -23.85 10.35 -26.92
C GLU A 10 -24.02 10.80 -25.47
N LEU A 11 -25.07 11.55 -25.17
CA LEU A 11 -25.40 11.97 -23.80
C LEU A 11 -25.93 10.80 -22.97
N ARG A 12 -26.69 9.87 -23.57
CA ARG A 12 -27.10 8.64 -22.89
C ARG A 12 -25.90 7.78 -22.52
N GLU A 13 -24.91 7.64 -23.41
CA GLU A 13 -23.67 6.90 -23.14
C GLU A 13 -22.91 7.53 -21.95
N GLN A 14 -22.80 8.86 -21.87
CA GLN A 14 -22.21 9.53 -20.71
C GLN A 14 -22.99 9.27 -19.42
N ILE A 15 -24.32 9.35 -19.46
CA ILE A 15 -25.18 9.01 -18.30
C ILE A 15 -24.93 7.56 -17.87
N PHE A 16 -24.90 6.62 -18.82
CA PHE A 16 -24.61 5.22 -18.52
C PHE A 16 -23.21 5.04 -17.94
N SER A 17 -22.18 5.74 -18.43
CA SER A 17 -20.84 5.67 -17.87
C SER A 17 -20.77 6.09 -16.39
N HIS A 18 -21.54 7.11 -16.02
CA HIS A 18 -21.66 7.53 -14.62
C HIS A 18 -22.46 6.53 -13.77
N LEU A 19 -23.58 6.01 -14.27
CA LEU A 19 -24.42 5.04 -13.56
C LEU A 19 -23.74 3.68 -13.40
N LEU A 20 -22.89 3.30 -14.34
CA LEU A 20 -22.18 2.02 -14.38
C LEU A 20 -20.78 2.10 -13.78
N TYR A 21 -20.38 3.27 -13.26
CA TYR A 21 -19.18 3.37 -12.43
C TYR A 21 -19.44 2.67 -11.08
N PRO A 22 -18.51 1.87 -10.55
CA PRO A 22 -18.71 1.19 -9.29
C PRO A 22 -18.93 2.19 -8.15
N THR A 23 -19.95 1.94 -7.33
CA THR A 23 -20.07 2.64 -6.05
C THR A 23 -19.08 2.03 -5.06
N CYS A 24 -18.19 2.86 -4.54
CA CYS A 24 -17.23 2.49 -3.50
C CYS A 24 -17.89 2.65 -2.12
N SER A 25 -17.87 1.56 -1.34
CA SER A 25 -18.32 1.56 0.05
C SER A 25 -17.15 1.16 0.96
N THR A 26 -16.97 1.87 2.06
CA THR A 26 -15.96 1.54 3.07
C THR A 26 -16.62 0.77 4.20
N VAL A 27 -16.13 -0.42 4.50
CA VAL A 27 -16.56 -1.21 5.65
C VAL A 27 -15.43 -1.17 6.67
N THR A 28 -15.73 -0.64 7.86
CA THR A 28 -14.82 -0.62 9.00
C THR A 28 -15.22 -1.73 9.96
N VAL A 29 -14.26 -2.58 10.31
CA VAL A 29 -14.41 -3.63 11.30
C VAL A 29 -13.50 -3.29 12.49
N ALA A 30 -14.07 -3.37 13.69
CA ALA A 30 -13.32 -3.12 14.92
C ALA A 30 -12.11 -4.06 15.00
N ASN A 31 -10.95 -3.54 15.36
CA ASN A 31 -9.67 -4.26 15.48
C ASN A 31 -9.05 -4.81 14.17
N GLU A 32 -9.78 -4.84 13.05
CA GLU A 32 -9.27 -5.32 11.74
C GLU A 32 -9.01 -4.18 10.73
N GLY A 33 -9.58 -3.00 10.98
CA GLY A 33 -9.41 -1.81 10.16
C GLY A 33 -10.52 -1.64 9.13
N SER A 34 -10.20 -1.02 7.98
CA SER A 34 -11.18 -0.72 6.95
C SER A 34 -10.83 -1.38 5.62
N ARG A 35 -11.84 -1.89 4.92
CA ARG A 35 -11.74 -2.36 3.54
C ARG A 35 -12.68 -1.60 2.61
N GLN A 36 -12.30 -1.53 1.33
CA GLN A 36 -13.14 -0.94 0.29
C GLN A 36 -13.83 -2.04 -0.52
N LEU A 37 -15.12 -1.88 -0.74
CA LEU A 37 -15.93 -2.78 -1.55
C LEU A 37 -16.59 -1.99 -2.68
N LYS A 38 -16.45 -2.50 -3.90
CA LYS A 38 -17.05 -1.94 -5.11
C LYS A 38 -18.32 -2.70 -5.45
N SER A 39 -19.39 -1.99 -5.75
CA SER A 39 -20.68 -2.59 -6.15
C SER A 39 -21.30 -1.84 -7.31
N PHE A 40 -22.06 -2.56 -8.15
CA PHE A 40 -22.71 -2.01 -9.32
C PHE A 40 -24.23 -2.08 -9.14
N ASP A 41 -24.93 -0.98 -9.43
CA ASP A 41 -26.39 -0.98 -9.52
C ASP A 41 -26.83 -1.22 -10.96
N LEU A 42 -27.16 -2.48 -11.26
CA LEU A 42 -27.56 -2.91 -12.60
C LEU A 42 -29.07 -2.95 -12.79
N ARG A 43 -29.87 -2.50 -11.81
CA ARG A 43 -31.34 -2.62 -11.85
C ARG A 43 -31.94 -1.88 -13.04
N PHE A 44 -31.35 -0.76 -13.44
CA PHE A 44 -31.85 0.04 -14.56
C PHE A 44 -31.73 -0.68 -15.91
N LEU A 45 -30.88 -1.72 -16.03
CA LEU A 45 -30.79 -2.55 -17.23
C LEU A 45 -32.09 -3.32 -17.52
N LEU A 46 -32.98 -3.45 -16.52
CA LEU A 46 -34.26 -4.15 -16.65
C LEU A 46 -35.39 -3.26 -17.20
N THR A 47 -35.11 -1.98 -17.52
CA THR A 47 -36.15 -1.00 -17.88
C THR A 47 -36.69 -1.19 -19.30
N CYS A 48 -35.82 -1.27 -20.31
CA CYS A 48 -36.19 -1.62 -21.69
C CYS A 48 -35.02 -2.21 -22.47
N SER A 49 -35.31 -2.88 -23.59
CA SER A 49 -34.30 -3.56 -24.43
C SER A 49 -33.26 -2.60 -25.03
N GLN A 50 -33.67 -1.38 -25.38
CA GLN A 50 -32.74 -0.36 -25.92
C GLN A 50 -31.76 0.11 -24.85
N ILE A 51 -32.25 0.48 -23.65
CA ILE A 51 -31.40 0.86 -22.52
C ILE A 51 -30.48 -0.30 -22.15
N TYR A 52 -31.01 -1.53 -22.12
CA TYR A 52 -30.22 -2.73 -21.88
C TYR A 52 -29.05 -2.84 -22.86
N ALA A 53 -29.31 -2.76 -24.18
CA ALA A 53 -28.27 -2.92 -25.19
C ALA A 53 -27.22 -1.80 -25.14
N GLU A 54 -27.64 -0.53 -25.05
CA GLU A 54 -26.75 0.62 -25.00
C GLU A 54 -25.90 0.62 -23.72
N ALA A 55 -26.54 0.46 -22.56
CA ALA A 55 -25.84 0.47 -21.27
C ALA A 55 -24.94 -0.76 -21.08
N LEU A 56 -25.34 -1.93 -21.59
CA LEU A 56 -24.49 -3.12 -21.53
C LEU A 56 -23.23 -2.95 -22.40
N SER A 57 -23.34 -2.29 -23.56
CA SER A 57 -22.17 -1.94 -24.37
C SER A 57 -21.18 -1.06 -23.59
N VAL A 58 -21.69 -0.01 -22.93
CA VAL A 58 -20.89 0.88 -22.07
C VAL A 58 -20.27 0.11 -20.90
N PHE A 59 -21.06 -0.73 -20.21
CA PHE A 59 -20.58 -1.53 -19.08
C PHE A 59 -19.39 -2.41 -19.46
N ARG A 60 -19.48 -3.07 -20.61
CA ARG A 60 -18.42 -3.97 -21.12
C ARG A 60 -17.15 -3.23 -21.49
N HIS A 61 -17.26 -2.04 -22.06
CA HIS A 61 -16.11 -1.21 -22.43
C HIS A 61 -15.41 -0.60 -21.21
N GLN A 62 -16.18 -0.22 -20.19
CA GLN A 62 -15.67 0.48 -19.01
C GLN A 62 -15.12 -0.47 -17.95
N ASN A 63 -15.67 -1.68 -17.82
CA ASN A 63 -15.38 -2.56 -16.69
C ASN A 63 -14.66 -3.84 -17.12
N THR A 64 -13.37 -3.90 -16.79
CA THR A 64 -12.52 -5.08 -16.96
C THR A 64 -12.33 -5.77 -15.62
N PHE A 65 -12.93 -6.94 -15.46
CA PHE A 65 -12.84 -7.73 -14.23
C PHE A 65 -11.72 -8.77 -14.29
N ILE A 66 -11.07 -8.98 -13.15
CA ILE A 66 -10.09 -10.03 -12.91
C ILE A 66 -10.59 -10.88 -11.77
N ARG A 67 -10.67 -12.20 -12.01
CA ARG A 67 -10.98 -13.16 -10.97
C ARG A 67 -9.69 -13.72 -10.39
N ILE A 68 -9.60 -13.77 -9.07
CA ILE A 68 -8.48 -14.34 -8.33
C ILE A 68 -9.01 -15.59 -7.63
N CYS A 69 -8.43 -16.74 -7.95
CA CYS A 69 -8.74 -18.05 -7.39
C CYS A 69 -7.54 -18.56 -6.61
N THR A 70 -7.79 -19.05 -5.40
CA THR A 70 -6.73 -19.35 -4.42
C THR A 70 -7.13 -20.53 -3.55
N PRO A 71 -6.18 -21.36 -3.09
CA PRO A 71 -6.45 -22.42 -2.14
C PRO A 71 -6.71 -21.90 -0.73
N PHE A 72 -6.39 -20.63 -0.46
CA PHE A 72 -6.50 -20.01 0.87
C PHE A 72 -7.85 -19.30 1.01
N ALA A 73 -8.70 -19.77 1.93
CA ALA A 73 -10.04 -19.21 2.17
C ALA A 73 -9.98 -17.76 2.69
N GLU A 74 -8.93 -17.43 3.45
CA GLU A 74 -8.73 -16.14 4.10
C GLU A 74 -8.15 -15.07 3.14
N ALA A 75 -7.82 -15.43 1.91
CA ALA A 75 -7.10 -14.54 0.99
C ALA A 75 -7.87 -13.25 0.68
N GLU A 76 -9.19 -13.31 0.48
CA GLU A 76 -10.00 -12.10 0.25
C GLU A 76 -9.91 -11.17 1.45
N HIS A 77 -10.04 -11.72 2.65
CA HIS A 77 -9.94 -10.96 3.90
C HIS A 77 -8.56 -10.30 4.00
N TRP A 78 -7.49 -11.08 3.82
CA TRP A 78 -6.12 -10.60 3.92
C TRP A 78 -5.82 -9.48 2.91
N VAL A 79 -6.17 -9.70 1.65
CA VAL A 79 -5.94 -8.77 0.54
C VAL A 79 -6.76 -7.48 0.72
N SER A 80 -8.01 -7.58 1.20
CA SER A 80 -8.88 -6.41 1.35
C SER A 80 -8.54 -5.57 2.58
N PHE A 81 -8.22 -6.18 3.73
CA PHE A 81 -7.91 -5.45 4.97
C PHE A 81 -6.45 -4.99 5.05
N HIS A 82 -5.49 -5.86 4.71
CA HIS A 82 -4.06 -5.56 4.83
C HIS A 82 -3.49 -4.96 3.54
N GLY A 83 -3.93 -5.47 2.39
CA GLY A 83 -3.55 -4.93 1.08
C GLY A 83 -4.32 -3.68 0.67
N THR A 84 -5.42 -3.36 1.37
CA THR A 84 -6.34 -2.26 1.01
C THR A 84 -6.82 -2.32 -0.44
N VAL A 85 -6.88 -3.52 -1.01
CA VAL A 85 -7.30 -3.72 -2.40
C VAL A 85 -8.82 -3.72 -2.46
N PRO A 86 -9.44 -2.84 -3.26
CA PRO A 86 -10.89 -2.84 -3.42
C PRO A 86 -11.39 -4.14 -4.05
N ILE A 87 -12.38 -4.77 -3.42
CA ILE A 87 -12.98 -6.02 -3.91
C ILE A 87 -14.35 -5.73 -4.52
N VAL A 88 -14.64 -6.30 -5.69
CA VAL A 88 -15.95 -6.25 -6.32
C VAL A 88 -16.89 -7.22 -5.61
N ARG A 89 -17.98 -6.69 -5.06
CA ARG A 89 -19.00 -7.50 -4.40
C ARG A 89 -19.81 -8.28 -5.43
N ILE A 90 -19.69 -9.59 -5.38
CA ILE A 90 -20.48 -10.52 -6.20
C ILE A 90 -21.54 -11.17 -5.32
N LYS A 91 -22.77 -11.25 -5.83
CA LYS A 91 -23.84 -12.04 -5.21
C LYS A 91 -23.73 -13.48 -5.71
N GLY A 92 -23.59 -14.43 -4.78
CA GLY A 92 -23.47 -15.86 -5.10
C GLY A 92 -22.03 -16.34 -5.20
N ASP A 93 -21.83 -17.48 -5.88
CA ASP A 93 -20.54 -18.15 -5.99
C ASP A 93 -19.62 -17.44 -7.00
N VAL A 94 -18.49 -16.90 -6.51
CA VAL A 94 -17.47 -16.21 -7.31
C VAL A 94 -16.87 -17.13 -8.39
N ASN A 95 -16.81 -18.44 -8.15
CA ASN A 95 -16.31 -19.40 -9.13
C ASN A 95 -17.22 -19.51 -10.36
N LYS A 96 -18.49 -19.10 -10.25
CA LYS A 96 -19.44 -19.03 -11.37
C LYS A 96 -19.43 -17.68 -12.09
N PHE A 97 -18.69 -16.69 -11.59
CA PHE A 97 -18.59 -15.39 -12.24
C PHE A 97 -17.86 -15.50 -13.59
N GLY A 98 -18.60 -15.44 -14.69
CA GLY A 98 -18.07 -15.64 -16.04
C GLY A 98 -17.50 -14.39 -16.72
N LEU A 99 -17.88 -13.20 -16.26
CA LEU A 99 -17.60 -11.90 -16.91
C LEU A 99 -16.22 -11.33 -16.55
N HIS A 100 -15.17 -12.13 -16.62
CA HIS A 100 -13.79 -11.72 -16.34
C HIS A 100 -12.89 -11.89 -17.56
N HIS A 101 -11.90 -11.01 -17.69
CA HIS A 101 -10.91 -11.04 -18.77
C HIS A 101 -9.66 -11.84 -18.41
N LEU A 102 -9.40 -11.97 -17.11
CA LEU A 102 -8.28 -12.69 -16.56
C LEU A 102 -8.74 -13.54 -15.38
N ASP A 103 -8.38 -14.81 -15.40
CA ASP A 103 -8.51 -15.75 -14.28
C ASP A 103 -7.11 -16.01 -13.72
N CYS A 104 -6.82 -15.44 -12.56
CA CYS A 104 -5.57 -15.57 -11.83
C CYS A 104 -5.70 -16.74 -10.87
N ARG A 105 -5.12 -17.89 -11.21
CA ARG A 105 -5.21 -19.11 -10.41
C ARG A 105 -3.90 -19.36 -9.69
N LEU A 106 -3.96 -19.32 -8.36
CA LEU A 106 -2.88 -19.72 -7.47
C LEU A 106 -3.14 -21.15 -7.02
N ASP A 107 -2.11 -21.99 -7.00
CA ASP A 107 -2.18 -23.32 -6.39
C ASP A 107 -0.87 -23.72 -5.73
N VAL A 108 -0.93 -24.71 -4.84
CA VAL A 108 0.23 -25.27 -4.10
C VAL A 108 0.43 -26.71 -4.57
N PRO A 109 1.29 -26.96 -5.59
CA PRO A 109 1.36 -28.25 -6.27
C PRO A 109 1.65 -29.44 -5.35
N HIS A 110 2.45 -29.21 -4.31
CA HIS A 110 2.90 -30.23 -3.37
C HIS A 110 1.98 -30.45 -2.16
N SER A 111 0.94 -29.63 -1.97
CA SER A 111 -0.03 -29.81 -0.88
C SER A 111 -1.11 -30.80 -1.28
N ALA A 112 -1.27 -31.88 -0.52
CA ALA A 112 -2.33 -32.87 -0.74
C ALA A 112 -3.74 -32.29 -0.53
N GLU A 113 -3.88 -31.31 0.37
CA GLU A 113 -5.14 -30.65 0.71
C GLU A 113 -5.57 -29.60 -0.34
N SER A 114 -4.63 -29.11 -1.16
CA SER A 114 -4.88 -28.02 -2.13
C SER A 114 -4.96 -28.49 -3.58
N ARG A 115 -4.96 -29.81 -3.86
CA ARG A 115 -5.03 -30.32 -5.24
C ARG A 115 -6.41 -30.07 -5.85
N GLY A 116 -6.50 -29.03 -6.67
CA GLY A 116 -7.63 -28.80 -7.57
C GLY A 116 -8.90 -28.21 -6.93
N THR A 117 -8.89 -27.92 -5.63
CA THR A 117 -9.98 -27.21 -4.95
C THR A 117 -9.53 -25.79 -4.58
N PHE A 118 -10.15 -24.80 -5.22
CA PHE A 118 -9.99 -23.40 -4.84
C PHE A 118 -11.00 -23.11 -3.71
N ALA A 119 -10.52 -23.10 -2.47
CA ALA A 119 -11.35 -22.83 -1.30
C ALA A 119 -11.81 -21.36 -1.23
N GLY A 120 -11.07 -20.44 -1.87
CA GLY A 120 -11.38 -19.02 -1.91
C GLY A 120 -11.31 -18.44 -3.32
N GLY A 121 -12.09 -17.39 -3.56
CA GLY A 121 -11.98 -16.60 -4.77
C GLY A 121 -12.67 -15.26 -4.63
N PHE A 122 -12.11 -14.23 -5.27
CA PHE A 122 -12.66 -12.87 -5.25
C PHE A 122 -12.39 -12.19 -6.59
N VAL A 123 -13.04 -11.04 -6.82
CA VAL A 123 -12.90 -10.28 -8.06
C VAL A 123 -12.43 -8.87 -7.77
N VAL A 124 -11.50 -8.39 -8.60
CA VAL A 124 -11.00 -7.01 -8.58
C VAL A 124 -11.19 -6.38 -9.96
N LEU A 125 -11.19 -5.05 -10.02
CA LEU A 125 -11.16 -4.33 -11.30
C LEU A 125 -9.73 -4.20 -11.79
N LEU A 126 -9.58 -4.01 -13.10
CA LEU A 126 -8.28 -3.78 -13.74
C LEU A 126 -7.51 -2.62 -13.12
N GLU A 127 -8.19 -1.54 -12.74
CA GLU A 127 -7.59 -0.39 -12.07
C GLU A 127 -6.98 -0.72 -10.70
N ASP A 128 -7.45 -1.79 -10.04
CA ASP A 128 -6.98 -2.22 -8.71
C ASP A 128 -5.96 -3.37 -8.79
N LEU A 129 -5.69 -3.93 -9.97
CA LEU A 129 -4.81 -5.10 -10.14
C LEU A 129 -3.37 -4.80 -9.69
N GLU A 130 -2.91 -3.57 -9.90
CA GLU A 130 -1.57 -3.16 -9.44
C GLU A 130 -1.48 -3.17 -7.91
N LEU A 131 -2.52 -2.75 -7.19
CA LEU A 131 -2.56 -2.81 -5.73
C LEU A 131 -2.49 -4.26 -5.23
N PHE A 132 -3.20 -5.18 -5.90
CA PHE A 132 -3.14 -6.61 -5.59
C PHE A 132 -1.73 -7.17 -5.73
N THR A 133 -1.10 -6.99 -6.88
CA THR A 133 0.26 -7.51 -7.13
C THR A 133 1.31 -6.84 -6.24
N GLN A 134 1.14 -5.55 -5.91
CA GLN A 134 1.99 -4.84 -4.95
C GLN A 134 1.85 -5.42 -3.54
N HIS A 135 0.62 -5.71 -3.08
CA HIS A 135 0.40 -6.34 -1.79
C HIS A 135 1.00 -7.75 -1.72
N TRP A 136 0.88 -8.55 -2.80
CA TRP A 136 1.52 -9.86 -2.88
C TRP A 136 3.06 -9.72 -2.80
N PHE A 137 3.65 -8.78 -3.56
CA PHE A 137 5.09 -8.50 -3.44
C PHE A 137 5.51 -8.23 -1.98
N TYR A 138 4.77 -7.38 -1.25
CA TYR A 138 5.07 -7.09 0.16
C TYR A 138 4.89 -8.31 1.08
N THR A 139 3.91 -9.15 0.80
CA THR A 139 3.70 -10.41 1.53
C THR A 139 4.89 -11.35 1.33
N ASN A 140 5.40 -11.45 0.10
CA ASN A 140 6.55 -12.31 -0.22
C ASN A 140 7.87 -11.81 0.41
N VAL A 141 8.12 -10.49 0.46
CA VAL A 141 9.32 -10.00 1.20
C VAL A 141 9.15 -10.17 2.71
N THR A 142 7.93 -10.19 3.23
CA THR A 142 7.65 -10.45 4.65
C THR A 142 7.83 -11.92 5.01
N ASN A 143 7.51 -12.83 4.08
CA ASN A 143 7.70 -14.26 4.21
C ASN A 143 8.57 -14.80 3.05
N PRO A 144 9.89 -14.53 3.04
CA PRO A 144 10.76 -14.93 1.94
C PRO A 144 10.71 -16.45 1.72
N GLY A 145 10.61 -16.85 0.46
CA GLY A 145 10.54 -18.26 0.07
C GLY A 145 9.13 -18.81 -0.09
N GLN A 146 8.10 -18.12 0.40
CA GLN A 146 6.70 -18.58 0.26
C GLN A 146 6.30 -18.79 -1.21
N ASN A 147 6.70 -17.88 -2.11
CA ASN A 147 6.41 -18.01 -3.53
C ASN A 147 7.01 -19.28 -4.16
N GLY A 148 8.09 -19.82 -3.60
CA GLY A 148 8.75 -21.03 -4.12
C GLY A 148 7.90 -22.29 -4.01
N HIS A 149 6.75 -22.22 -3.34
CA HIS A 149 5.76 -23.29 -3.22
C HIS A 149 4.46 -22.99 -3.97
N LEU A 150 4.40 -21.87 -4.69
CA LEU A 150 3.21 -21.40 -5.40
C LEU A 150 3.41 -21.54 -6.89
N ARG A 151 2.39 -22.08 -7.56
CA ARG A 151 2.22 -21.98 -9.00
C ARG A 151 1.16 -20.93 -9.32
N LEU A 152 1.45 -20.10 -10.31
CA LEU A 152 0.53 -19.10 -10.83
C LEU A 152 0.19 -19.39 -12.29
N THR A 153 -1.10 -19.56 -12.57
CA THR A 153 -1.62 -19.68 -13.94
C THR A 153 -2.55 -18.51 -14.24
N LEU A 154 -2.20 -17.74 -15.27
CA LEU A 154 -2.97 -16.61 -15.76
C LEU A 154 -3.74 -17.04 -17.01
N HIS A 155 -5.06 -17.24 -16.90
CA HIS A 155 -5.89 -17.53 -18.06
C HIS A 155 -6.52 -16.26 -18.60
N ILE A 156 -6.10 -15.84 -19.79
CA ILE A 156 -6.71 -14.74 -20.52
C ILE A 156 -7.87 -15.26 -21.36
N LYS A 157 -8.98 -14.52 -21.34
CA LYS A 157 -10.13 -14.79 -22.22
C LYS A 157 -10.87 -13.49 -22.51
N HIS A 158 -11.55 -13.43 -23.66
CA HIS A 158 -12.42 -12.32 -24.00
C HIS A 158 -13.88 -12.69 -23.67
N PRO A 159 -14.45 -12.25 -22.52
CA PRO A 159 -15.79 -12.69 -22.09
C PRO A 159 -16.92 -12.24 -23.03
N TYR A 160 -16.63 -11.31 -23.95
CA TYR A 160 -17.60 -10.73 -24.88
C TYR A 160 -17.32 -11.05 -26.36
N ALA A 161 -16.47 -12.04 -26.65
CA ALA A 161 -16.00 -12.32 -28.02
C ALA A 161 -17.15 -12.56 -29.01
N ALA A 162 -18.16 -13.32 -28.61
CA ALA A 162 -19.34 -13.60 -29.43
C ALA A 162 -20.21 -12.35 -29.75
N ALA A 163 -19.98 -11.23 -29.08
CA ALA A 163 -20.78 -10.00 -29.22
C ALA A 163 -20.04 -8.86 -29.94
N HIS A 164 -18.77 -9.03 -30.30
CA HIS A 164 -17.95 -8.02 -31.00
C HIS A 164 -17.30 -8.66 -32.24
N ASP A 165 -17.20 -7.91 -33.34
CA ASP A 165 -16.53 -8.32 -34.59
C ASP A 165 -15.00 -8.34 -34.43
N GLY A 166 -14.50 -9.11 -33.46
CA GLY A 166 -13.09 -9.23 -33.16
C GLY A 166 -12.84 -10.10 -31.93
N ASP A 167 -12.12 -11.20 -32.14
CA ASP A 167 -11.88 -12.21 -31.11
C ASP A 167 -10.75 -11.83 -30.12
N THR A 168 -10.02 -10.74 -30.42
CA THR A 168 -8.74 -10.42 -29.77
C THR A 168 -8.84 -9.22 -28.82
N ILE A 169 -8.36 -9.41 -27.58
CA ILE A 169 -8.23 -8.34 -26.59
C ILE A 169 -7.16 -7.36 -27.09
N PRO A 170 -7.40 -6.03 -27.10
CA PRO A 170 -6.41 -5.05 -27.54
C PRO A 170 -5.08 -5.18 -26.76
N LYS A 171 -3.94 -5.03 -27.45
CA LYS A 171 -2.59 -5.11 -26.86
C LYS A 171 -2.45 -4.28 -25.57
N ARG A 172 -3.03 -3.07 -25.55
CA ARG A 172 -3.01 -2.18 -24.37
C ARG A 172 -3.66 -2.84 -23.16
N VAL A 173 -4.82 -3.47 -23.33
CA VAL A 173 -5.55 -4.15 -22.25
C VAL A 173 -4.79 -5.39 -21.80
N GLN A 174 -4.23 -6.18 -22.73
CA GLN A 174 -3.37 -7.32 -22.38
C GLN A 174 -2.16 -6.90 -21.54
N ARG A 175 -1.49 -5.79 -21.89
CA ARG A 175 -0.39 -5.24 -21.08
C ARG A 175 -0.85 -4.84 -19.68
N LEU A 176 -2.00 -4.18 -19.55
CA LEU A 176 -2.55 -3.81 -18.23
C LEU A 176 -2.93 -5.04 -17.39
N LEU A 177 -3.40 -6.12 -18.02
CA LEU A 177 -3.76 -7.38 -17.34
C LEU A 177 -2.53 -8.17 -16.88
N LEU A 178 -1.46 -8.20 -17.67
CA LEU A 178 -0.32 -9.09 -17.43
C LEU A 178 0.87 -8.43 -16.74
N ARG A 179 1.22 -7.19 -17.12
CA ARG A 179 2.43 -6.50 -16.63
C ARG A 179 2.53 -6.40 -15.11
N PRO A 180 1.44 -6.18 -14.33
CA PRO A 180 1.54 -6.14 -12.88
C PRO A 180 2.16 -7.41 -12.25
N PHE A 181 1.97 -8.58 -12.87
CA PHE A 181 2.53 -9.84 -12.39
C PHE A 181 4.05 -9.96 -12.57
N GLY A 182 4.68 -9.04 -13.32
CA GLY A 182 6.14 -8.93 -13.42
C GLY A 182 6.83 -8.75 -12.06
N ARG A 183 6.13 -8.16 -11.09
CA ARG A 183 6.62 -7.97 -9.72
C ARG A 183 6.62 -9.25 -8.88
N ILE A 184 5.88 -10.28 -9.30
CA ILE A 184 5.76 -11.54 -8.57
C ILE A 184 6.88 -12.47 -9.02
N LYS A 185 7.83 -12.71 -8.12
CA LYS A 185 9.09 -13.40 -8.41
C LYS A 185 9.24 -14.66 -7.56
N GLY A 186 10.11 -15.57 -8.01
CA GLY A 186 10.45 -16.79 -7.27
C GLY A 186 9.28 -17.76 -7.12
N LEU A 187 8.37 -17.80 -8.10
CA LEU A 187 7.31 -18.80 -8.15
C LEU A 187 7.90 -20.17 -8.54
N GLU A 188 7.28 -21.25 -8.07
CA GLU A 188 7.63 -22.62 -8.48
C GLU A 188 7.39 -22.80 -9.99
N ASP A 189 6.25 -22.29 -10.46
CA ASP A 189 5.86 -22.32 -11.86
C ASP A 189 4.96 -21.12 -12.20
N PHE A 190 5.10 -20.60 -13.42
CA PHE A 190 4.33 -19.47 -13.94
C PHE A 190 3.92 -19.73 -15.38
N ARG A 191 2.62 -19.69 -15.66
CA ARG A 191 2.04 -19.97 -16.97
C ARG A 191 1.02 -18.90 -17.37
N ILE A 192 1.02 -18.56 -18.66
CA ILE A 192 -0.02 -17.74 -19.28
C ILE A 192 -0.73 -18.62 -20.31
N ILE A 193 -2.06 -18.70 -20.21
CA ILE A 193 -2.91 -19.55 -21.05
C ILE A 193 -3.97 -18.67 -21.73
N GLY A 194 -4.31 -19.00 -22.97
CA GLY A 194 -5.28 -18.25 -23.78
C GLY A 194 -4.61 -17.40 -24.85
N ASP A 195 -5.43 -16.68 -25.61
CA ASP A 195 -4.94 -15.83 -26.71
C ASP A 195 -4.31 -14.55 -26.14
N HIS A 196 -2.98 -14.50 -26.20
CA HIS A 196 -2.18 -13.39 -25.70
C HIS A 196 -0.95 -13.15 -26.58
N LEU A 197 -0.48 -11.91 -26.59
CA LEU A 197 0.69 -11.52 -27.35
C LEU A 197 1.97 -11.97 -26.65
N LEU A 198 2.77 -12.79 -27.33
CA LEU A 198 4.09 -13.23 -26.85
C LEU A 198 5.03 -12.06 -26.50
N SER A 199 4.89 -10.92 -27.17
CA SER A 199 5.66 -9.72 -26.82
C SER A 199 5.35 -9.22 -25.40
N VAL A 200 4.09 -9.36 -24.96
CA VAL A 200 3.67 -8.93 -23.61
C VAL A 200 4.09 -9.97 -22.57
N GLU A 201 3.98 -11.27 -22.88
CA GLU A 201 4.53 -12.31 -22.00
C GLU A 201 6.03 -12.08 -21.77
N ARG A 202 6.79 -11.81 -22.84
CA ARG A 202 8.23 -11.55 -22.72
C ARG A 202 8.53 -10.36 -21.79
N GLU A 203 7.81 -9.25 -21.92
CA GLU A 203 7.94 -8.09 -21.00
C GLU A 203 7.72 -8.50 -19.53
N VAL A 204 6.74 -9.36 -19.26
CA VAL A 204 6.45 -9.85 -17.89
C VAL A 204 7.59 -10.72 -17.37
N ARG A 205 8.07 -11.66 -18.19
CA ARG A 205 9.16 -12.58 -17.82
C ARG A 205 10.48 -11.83 -17.61
N GLU A 206 10.77 -10.83 -18.44
CA GLU A 206 11.93 -9.95 -18.29
C GLU A 206 11.88 -9.23 -16.94
N GLU A 207 10.73 -8.67 -16.56
CA GLU A 207 10.55 -8.02 -15.24
C GLU A 207 10.69 -9.02 -14.07
N GLN A 208 10.16 -10.24 -14.21
CA GLN A 208 10.30 -11.29 -13.18
C GLN A 208 11.75 -11.74 -12.99
N ALA A 209 12.55 -11.71 -14.05
CA ALA A 209 13.95 -12.12 -14.02
C ALA A 209 14.85 -11.11 -13.30
N ILE A 210 14.44 -9.84 -13.22
CA ILE A 210 15.18 -8.82 -12.45
C ILE A 210 15.10 -9.21 -10.97
N PRO A 211 16.21 -9.42 -10.25
CA PRO A 211 16.16 -9.73 -8.83
C PRO A 211 15.48 -8.61 -8.01
N SER A 212 14.85 -8.97 -6.90
CA SER A 212 14.39 -7.97 -5.93
C SER A 212 15.61 -7.28 -5.29
N LYS A 213 15.47 -5.99 -4.98
CA LYS A 213 16.51 -5.23 -4.28
C LYS A 213 16.89 -5.92 -2.97
N THR A 214 18.18 -6.09 -2.77
CA THR A 214 18.75 -6.61 -1.52
C THR A 214 18.44 -5.68 -0.36
N ALA A 215 18.51 -6.20 0.88
CA ALA A 215 18.35 -5.38 2.08
C ALA A 215 19.32 -4.18 2.08
N ARG A 216 20.57 -4.38 1.62
CA ARG A 216 21.56 -3.32 1.43
C ARG A 216 21.05 -2.21 0.51
N GLU A 217 20.64 -2.56 -0.70
CA GLU A 217 20.18 -1.59 -1.71
C GLU A 217 18.94 -0.83 -1.23
N CYS A 218 18.01 -1.49 -0.56
CA CYS A 218 16.84 -0.83 0.04
C CYS A 218 17.24 0.23 1.08
N LEU A 219 18.22 -0.06 1.93
CA LEU A 219 18.69 0.87 2.97
C LEU A 219 19.52 2.01 2.39
N GLU A 220 20.34 1.74 1.38
CA GLU A 220 21.10 2.76 0.65
C GLU A 220 20.17 3.72 -0.11
N ASP A 221 19.14 3.19 -0.79
CA ASP A 221 18.11 4.01 -1.43
C ASP A 221 17.32 4.85 -0.42
N THR A 222 17.00 4.26 0.74
CA THR A 222 16.35 4.96 1.85
C THR A 222 17.21 6.15 2.30
N THR A 223 18.51 5.96 2.45
CA THR A 223 19.44 7.02 2.86
C THR A 223 19.58 8.09 1.81
N ARG A 224 19.74 7.71 0.54
CA ARG A 224 19.77 8.66 -0.57
C ARG A 224 18.51 9.53 -0.61
N LEU A 225 17.32 8.92 -0.55
CA LEU A 225 16.04 9.65 -0.54
C LEU A 225 15.87 10.51 0.72
N LYS A 226 16.31 10.04 1.88
CA LYS A 226 16.35 10.82 3.12
C LYS A 226 17.24 12.06 2.95
N ASP A 227 18.40 11.91 2.33
CA ASP A 227 19.36 13.00 2.18
C ASP A 227 18.95 14.01 1.11
N GLU A 228 18.33 13.55 0.02
CA GLU A 228 17.60 14.40 -0.93
C GLU A 228 16.48 15.18 -0.21
N GLY A 229 15.70 14.51 0.65
CA GLY A 229 14.68 15.15 1.47
C GLY A 229 15.25 16.19 2.43
N ASN A 230 16.41 15.90 3.06
CA ASN A 230 17.12 16.85 3.91
C ASN A 230 17.59 18.08 3.13
N ALA A 231 18.05 17.89 1.90
CA ALA A 231 18.46 18.99 1.02
C ALA A 231 17.26 19.87 0.62
N ALA A 232 16.13 19.26 0.24
CA ALA A 232 14.88 19.97 -0.04
C ALA A 232 14.37 20.73 1.19
N TYR A 233 14.43 20.12 2.38
CA TYR A 233 14.04 20.76 3.64
C TYR A 233 14.90 22.00 3.94
N LYS A 234 16.23 21.90 3.75
CA LYS A 234 17.16 23.03 3.92
C LYS A 234 16.92 24.13 2.89
N GLY A 235 16.50 23.79 1.68
CA GLY A 235 16.10 24.72 0.63
C GLY A 235 14.67 25.26 0.79
N GLU A 236 14.04 25.07 1.95
CA GLU A 236 12.67 25.51 2.27
C GLU A 236 11.56 24.91 1.39
N LYS A 237 11.85 23.82 0.68
CA LYS A 237 10.88 23.07 -0.14
C LYS A 237 10.25 21.95 0.70
N TRP A 238 9.41 22.32 1.66
CA TRP A 238 8.92 21.40 2.69
C TRP A 238 7.99 20.31 2.14
N ASP A 239 7.10 20.63 1.19
CA ASP A 239 6.23 19.62 0.55
C ASP A 239 7.05 18.58 -0.22
N GLU A 240 8.07 19.04 -0.98
CA GLU A 240 8.98 18.16 -1.69
C GLU A 240 9.77 17.26 -0.72
N ALA A 241 10.27 17.84 0.37
CA ALA A 241 10.94 17.09 1.43
C ALA A 241 10.05 15.99 2.02
N LEU A 242 8.78 16.31 2.30
CA LEU A 242 7.81 15.34 2.82
C LEU A 242 7.59 14.18 1.84
N GLN A 243 7.43 14.47 0.54
CA GLN A 243 7.29 13.43 -0.49
C GLN A 243 8.53 12.55 -0.59
N LEU A 244 9.73 13.13 -0.48
CA LEU A 244 11.00 12.39 -0.47
C LEU A 244 11.11 11.48 0.76
N TYR A 245 10.71 11.95 1.95
CA TYR A 245 10.68 11.11 3.15
C TYR A 245 9.66 9.97 3.05
N ILE A 246 8.49 10.19 2.43
CA ILE A 246 7.51 9.13 2.15
C ILE A 246 8.10 8.09 1.19
N LYS A 247 8.79 8.52 0.13
CA LYS A 247 9.52 7.63 -0.77
C LYS A 247 10.63 6.85 -0.04
N ALA A 248 11.33 7.49 0.90
CA ALA A 248 12.36 6.84 1.71
C ALA A 248 11.76 5.75 2.62
N PHE A 249 10.58 5.97 3.23
CA PHE A 249 9.86 4.90 3.94
C PHE A 249 9.51 3.74 3.00
N ALA A 250 8.98 4.04 1.81
CA ALA A 250 8.60 3.01 0.84
C ALA A 250 9.81 2.17 0.35
N ALA A 251 10.99 2.78 0.23
CA ALA A 251 12.23 2.10 -0.15
C ALA A 251 12.65 1.00 0.83
N MET A 252 12.28 1.11 2.12
CA MET A 252 12.47 0.05 3.13
C MET A 252 11.16 -0.67 3.50
N TYR A 253 10.23 -0.73 2.55
CA TYR A 253 8.96 -1.44 2.62
C TYR A 253 8.03 -0.97 3.76
N ILE A 254 8.04 0.34 4.04
CA ILE A 254 7.10 1.00 4.94
C ILE A 254 6.17 1.87 4.10
N ILE A 255 4.90 1.48 4.01
CA ILE A 255 3.90 2.14 3.17
C ILE A 255 3.02 3.03 4.03
N CYS A 256 3.02 4.32 3.72
CA CYS A 256 2.19 5.33 4.37
C CYS A 256 1.00 5.67 3.48
N ASN A 257 -0.22 5.49 3.99
CA ASN A 257 -1.46 5.91 3.33
C ASN A 257 -2.30 6.72 4.33
N GLY A 258 -2.31 8.03 4.15
CA GLY A 258 -2.80 8.96 5.18
C GLY A 258 -2.12 8.67 6.52
N ARG A 259 -2.89 8.58 7.60
CA ARG A 259 -2.44 8.25 8.96
C ARG A 259 -2.16 6.74 9.20
N ARG A 260 -2.37 5.88 8.20
CA ARG A 260 -2.08 4.44 8.28
C ARG A 260 -0.66 4.17 7.80
N ARG A 261 0.08 3.35 8.54
CA ARG A 261 1.43 2.88 8.17
C ARG A 261 1.49 1.37 8.26
N SER A 262 1.74 0.72 7.13
CA SER A 262 1.98 -0.72 7.04
C SER A 262 3.48 -0.98 6.92
N VAL A 263 4.02 -1.82 7.80
CA VAL A 263 5.44 -2.19 7.82
C VAL A 263 5.56 -3.62 7.31
N TRP A 264 6.40 -3.83 6.30
CA TRP A 264 6.58 -5.13 5.64
C TRP A 264 8.05 -5.54 5.63
N GLY A 265 8.33 -6.80 5.35
CA GLY A 265 9.69 -7.27 5.05
C GLY A 265 10.57 -7.46 6.28
N ASP A 266 10.03 -7.68 7.47
CA ASP A 266 10.87 -7.86 8.67
C ASP A 266 11.88 -9.00 8.51
N ALA A 267 11.46 -10.16 7.98
CA ALA A 267 12.36 -11.26 7.66
C ALA A 267 13.37 -10.90 6.54
N TRP A 268 13.00 -10.05 5.58
CA TRP A 268 13.90 -9.58 4.51
C TRP A 268 15.14 -8.84 5.06
N PHE A 269 14.97 -8.10 6.15
CA PHE A 269 16.05 -7.34 6.79
C PHE A 269 16.71 -8.11 7.95
N GLN A 270 16.34 -9.36 8.22
CA GLN A 270 17.03 -10.23 9.18
C GLN A 270 18.28 -10.87 8.56
N THR A 271 19.21 -10.04 8.11
CA THR A 271 20.46 -10.48 7.48
C THR A 271 21.61 -9.53 7.78
N ASN A 272 22.83 -10.03 7.69
CA ASN A 272 24.03 -9.19 7.71
C ASN A 272 24.27 -8.56 6.35
N ILE A 273 24.65 -7.29 6.34
CA ILE A 273 24.96 -6.55 5.13
C ILE A 273 26.41 -6.85 4.73
N ASN A 274 26.60 -7.24 3.47
CA ASN A 274 27.92 -7.41 2.87
C ASN A 274 28.13 -6.32 1.81
N GLY A 275 29.18 -5.52 1.99
CA GLY A 275 29.56 -4.39 1.14
C GLY A 275 28.72 -3.12 1.33
N GLY A 276 29.17 -2.03 0.69
CA GLY A 276 28.46 -0.76 0.64
C GLY A 276 28.56 0.10 1.91
N GLN A 277 27.63 1.04 2.08
CA GLN A 277 27.66 2.01 3.19
C GLN A 277 27.52 1.36 4.57
N TYR A 278 26.85 0.21 4.63
CA TYR A 278 26.48 -0.47 5.88
C TYR A 278 27.19 -1.81 6.05
N ASP A 279 28.35 -1.98 5.42
CA ASP A 279 29.11 -3.23 5.48
C ASP A 279 29.35 -3.69 6.93
N GLY A 280 29.14 -4.99 7.18
CA GLY A 280 29.27 -5.63 8.48
C GLY A 280 28.16 -5.34 9.49
N GLN A 281 27.16 -4.51 9.15
CA GLN A 281 26.05 -4.20 10.06
C GLN A 281 24.85 -5.14 9.85
N PHE A 282 24.07 -5.34 10.91
CA PHE A 282 22.81 -6.08 10.83
C PHE A 282 21.70 -5.20 10.23
N ALA A 283 21.10 -5.63 9.13
CA ALA A 283 20.21 -4.77 8.33
C ALA A 283 18.99 -4.27 9.10
N GLN A 284 18.39 -5.09 9.97
CA GLN A 284 17.24 -4.69 10.78
C GLN A 284 17.60 -3.55 11.76
N GLN A 285 18.82 -3.53 12.31
CA GLN A 285 19.28 -2.47 13.20
C GLN A 285 19.41 -1.14 12.43
N VAL A 286 20.02 -1.17 11.24
CA VAL A 286 20.12 -0.01 10.35
C VAL A 286 18.74 0.50 9.95
N ARG A 287 17.83 -0.41 9.59
CA ARG A 287 16.45 -0.08 9.22
C ARG A 287 15.71 0.64 10.34
N ILE A 288 15.82 0.16 11.58
CA ILE A 288 15.21 0.78 12.75
C ILE A 288 15.78 2.20 12.95
N MET A 289 17.10 2.37 12.86
CA MET A 289 17.74 3.69 12.97
C MET A 289 17.24 4.65 11.88
N LEU A 290 17.19 4.22 10.62
CA LEU A 290 16.70 5.03 9.50
C LEU A 290 15.23 5.41 9.68
N ARG A 291 14.40 4.48 10.17
CA ARG A 291 12.98 4.74 10.46
C ARG A 291 12.81 5.83 11.51
N VAL A 292 13.57 5.79 12.62
CA VAL A 292 13.51 6.82 13.66
C VAL A 292 13.95 8.17 13.11
N ASN A 293 15.05 8.21 12.35
CA ASN A 293 15.53 9.44 11.75
C ASN A 293 14.53 10.05 10.76
N LEU A 294 13.86 9.23 9.94
CA LEU A 294 12.81 9.70 9.03
C LEU A 294 11.59 10.23 9.78
N VAL A 295 11.13 9.56 10.85
CA VAL A 295 10.02 10.09 11.66
C VAL A 295 10.40 11.46 12.22
N ALA A 296 11.60 11.59 12.79
CA ALA A 296 12.08 12.88 13.28
C ALA A 296 11.99 13.96 12.19
N ASN A 297 12.46 13.66 10.97
CA ASN A 297 12.46 14.58 9.84
C ASN A 297 11.04 14.93 9.35
N VAL A 298 10.14 13.95 9.30
CA VAL A 298 8.73 14.18 8.95
C VAL A 298 8.06 15.10 9.96
N VAL A 299 8.26 14.86 11.27
CA VAL A 299 7.71 15.74 12.32
C VAL A 299 8.28 17.16 12.20
N ALA A 300 9.58 17.31 11.94
CA ALA A 300 10.18 18.62 11.70
C ALA A 300 9.57 19.34 10.49
N THR A 301 9.25 18.60 9.43
CA THR A 301 8.66 19.14 8.20
C THR A 301 7.22 19.57 8.43
N PHE A 302 6.43 18.79 9.15
CA PHE A 302 5.08 19.19 9.55
C PHE A 302 5.07 20.43 10.45
N LEU A 303 6.05 20.58 11.36
CA LEU A 303 6.20 21.82 12.13
C LEU A 303 6.46 23.03 11.22
N LYS A 304 7.29 22.90 10.18
CA LYS A 304 7.53 23.98 9.21
C LYS A 304 6.30 24.32 8.38
N LEU A 305 5.53 23.31 8.00
CA LEU A 305 4.23 23.46 7.33
C LEU A 305 3.10 23.94 8.25
N LYS A 306 3.38 24.14 9.55
CA LYS A 306 2.40 24.48 10.60
C LYS A 306 1.24 23.46 10.71
N GLN A 307 1.48 22.22 10.28
CA GLN A 307 0.55 21.11 10.40
C GLN A 307 0.77 20.42 11.75
N TYR A 308 0.46 21.12 12.84
CA TYR A 308 0.82 20.70 14.19
C TYR A 308 0.13 19.40 14.62
N GLU A 309 -1.11 19.17 14.19
CA GLU A 309 -1.83 17.91 14.42
C GLU A 309 -1.13 16.71 13.80
N GLU A 310 -0.59 16.85 12.59
CA GLU A 310 0.18 15.79 11.92
C GLU A 310 1.53 15.58 12.62
N ALA A 311 2.22 16.67 12.99
CA ALA A 311 3.47 16.59 13.76
C ALA A 311 3.27 15.83 15.07
N ARG A 312 2.21 16.16 15.84
CA ARG A 312 1.83 15.47 17.07
C ARG A 312 1.50 14.00 16.80
N PHE A 313 0.63 13.73 15.83
CA PHE A 313 0.17 12.36 15.52
C PHE A 313 1.33 11.41 15.22
N TRP A 314 2.23 11.78 14.29
CA TRP A 314 3.34 10.91 13.88
C TRP A 314 4.42 10.78 14.96
N GLY A 315 4.64 11.85 15.72
CA GLY A 315 5.53 11.84 16.87
C GLY A 315 5.06 10.91 17.97
N MET A 316 3.82 11.12 18.44
CA MET A 316 3.18 10.31 19.48
C MET A 316 3.10 8.84 19.09
N ARG A 317 2.74 8.52 17.83
CA ARG A 317 2.72 7.12 17.36
C ARG A 317 4.04 6.40 17.56
N THR A 318 5.18 7.09 17.44
CA THR A 318 6.50 6.46 17.67
C THR A 318 6.84 6.42 19.15
N ILE A 319 6.47 7.45 19.91
CA ILE A 319 6.67 7.50 21.37
C ILE A 319 5.87 6.39 22.06
N ASP A 320 4.60 6.21 21.68
CA ASP A 320 3.72 5.19 22.26
C ASP A 320 4.26 3.78 21.97
N LEU A 321 4.78 3.52 20.77
CA LEU A 321 5.45 2.24 20.46
C LEU A 321 6.69 1.99 21.33
N VAL A 322 7.45 3.04 21.68
CA VAL A 322 8.59 2.92 22.59
C VAL A 322 8.10 2.63 24.01
N ARG A 323 7.10 3.37 24.49
CA ARG A 323 6.48 3.17 25.81
C ARG A 323 5.91 1.76 25.99
N ASP A 324 5.22 1.25 24.99
CA ASP A 324 4.66 -0.10 24.99
C ASP A 324 5.76 -1.17 25.09
N SER A 325 6.96 -0.89 24.55
CA SER A 325 8.09 -1.82 24.59
C SER A 325 8.90 -1.79 25.90
N THR A 326 8.94 -0.64 26.59
CA THR A 326 9.69 -0.45 27.85
C THR A 326 8.82 -0.52 29.10
N GLY A 327 7.50 -0.47 28.95
CA GLY A 327 6.53 -0.50 30.04
C GLY A 327 6.36 0.83 30.79
N GLN A 328 7.16 1.87 30.52
CA GLN A 328 7.09 3.23 31.09
C GLN A 328 7.83 4.29 30.23
N ASP A 329 7.79 5.57 30.64
CA ASP A 329 8.60 6.72 30.15
C ASP A 329 10.12 6.56 30.42
N GLU A 330 10.67 5.35 30.27
CA GLU A 330 12.10 5.07 30.44
C GLU A 330 12.92 5.43 29.21
N VAL A 331 14.08 6.05 29.44
CA VAL A 331 14.98 6.52 28.39
C VAL A 331 15.91 5.40 27.98
N ILE A 332 15.83 4.99 26.72
CA ILE A 332 16.74 3.99 26.14
C ILE A 332 17.98 4.69 25.57
N LEU A 333 18.98 4.96 26.40
CA LEU A 333 20.21 5.65 25.97
C LEU A 333 21.15 4.78 25.12
N ASN A 334 21.18 3.47 25.37
CA ASN A 334 22.05 2.53 24.64
C ASN A 334 21.47 2.07 23.30
N PHE A 335 20.39 2.71 22.84
CA PHE A 335 19.77 2.42 21.55
C PHE A 335 20.46 3.22 20.44
N PRO A 336 20.88 2.60 19.32
CA PRO A 336 21.53 3.29 18.20
C PRO A 336 20.76 4.49 17.63
N GLY A 337 19.43 4.52 17.78
CA GLY A 337 18.57 5.63 17.37
C GLY A 337 18.22 6.64 18.47
N ALA A 338 18.89 6.62 19.62
CA ALA A 338 18.55 7.45 20.78
C ALA A 338 18.54 8.96 20.46
N GLU A 339 19.49 9.44 19.64
CA GLU A 339 19.51 10.84 19.21
C GLU A 339 18.26 11.21 18.39
N GLY A 340 17.83 10.32 17.50
CA GLY A 340 16.62 10.47 16.70
C GLY A 340 15.36 10.47 17.57
N LEU A 341 15.29 9.59 18.58
CA LEU A 341 14.21 9.59 19.57
C LEU A 341 14.14 10.92 20.33
N GLY A 342 15.27 11.43 20.82
CA GLY A 342 15.33 12.75 21.47
C GLY A 342 14.79 13.88 20.60
N LYS A 343 15.09 13.86 19.29
CA LYS A 343 14.52 14.82 18.33
C LYS A 343 13.01 14.65 18.16
N ILE A 344 12.49 13.43 18.16
CA ILE A 344 11.04 13.17 18.09
C ILE A 344 10.35 13.72 19.34
N PHE A 345 10.82 13.37 20.55
CA PHE A 345 10.25 13.90 21.80
C PHE A 345 10.23 15.43 21.80
N PHE A 346 11.34 16.07 21.46
CA PHE A 346 11.43 17.52 21.40
C PHE A 346 10.43 18.13 20.40
N ARG A 347 10.44 17.67 19.15
CA ARG A 347 9.61 18.23 18.07
C ARG A 347 8.11 17.99 18.31
N THR A 348 7.76 16.82 18.86
CA THR A 348 6.39 16.51 19.27
C THR A 348 5.95 17.42 20.42
N GLY A 349 6.83 17.65 21.40
CA GLY A 349 6.60 18.62 22.47
C GLY A 349 6.34 20.04 21.95
N MET A 350 7.12 20.49 20.96
CA MET A 350 6.88 21.78 20.29
C MET A 350 5.52 21.83 19.59
N ALA A 351 5.09 20.75 18.94
CA ALA A 351 3.75 20.68 18.36
C ALA A 351 2.65 20.78 19.44
N CYS A 352 2.84 20.15 20.60
CA CYS A 352 1.92 20.25 21.72
C CYS A 352 1.83 21.67 22.28
N ILE A 353 2.94 22.44 22.32
CA ILE A 353 2.93 23.86 22.69
C ILE A 353 2.02 24.65 21.74
N GLU A 354 2.22 24.50 20.43
CA GLU A 354 1.43 25.21 19.41
C GLU A 354 -0.06 24.82 19.43
N LEU A 355 -0.39 23.63 19.91
CA LEU A 355 -1.76 23.15 20.11
C LEU A 355 -2.35 23.53 21.48
N GLY A 356 -1.60 24.18 22.36
CA GLY A 356 -2.04 24.58 23.71
C GLY A 356 -2.04 23.45 24.75
N ASP A 357 -1.46 22.28 24.45
CA ASP A 357 -1.34 21.15 25.37
C ASP A 357 -0.03 21.24 26.18
N GLU A 358 0.03 22.21 27.09
CA GLU A 358 1.24 22.50 27.89
C GLU A 358 1.65 21.33 28.79
N ALA A 359 0.68 20.55 29.28
CA ALA A 359 0.92 19.41 30.14
C ALA A 359 1.68 18.31 29.39
N GLU A 360 1.21 17.94 28.19
CA GLU A 360 1.90 16.96 27.35
C GLU A 360 3.24 17.51 26.84
N ALA A 361 3.28 18.78 26.42
CA ALA A 361 4.52 19.43 26.02
C ALA A 361 5.60 19.32 27.11
N ARG A 362 5.26 19.62 28.36
CA ARG A 362 6.19 19.52 29.49
C ARG A 362 6.69 18.09 29.71
N ARG A 363 5.82 17.08 29.61
CA ARG A 363 6.22 15.67 29.74
C ARG A 363 7.23 15.28 28.67
N LEU A 364 6.92 15.58 27.40
CA LEU A 364 7.77 15.24 26.26
C LEU A 364 9.12 15.97 26.29
N LEU A 365 9.12 17.26 26.65
CA LEU A 365 10.34 18.07 26.73
C LEU A 365 11.27 17.65 27.87
N ARG A 366 10.73 17.15 29.00
CA ARG A 366 11.56 16.54 30.06
C ARG A 366 12.32 15.33 29.56
N ILE A 367 11.64 14.43 28.84
CA ILE A 367 12.27 13.23 28.27
C ILE A 367 13.28 13.63 27.18
N ALA A 368 12.94 14.61 26.33
CA ALA A 368 13.88 15.14 25.34
C ALA A 368 15.17 15.68 25.99
N ALA A 369 15.07 16.32 27.16
CA ALA A 369 16.22 16.81 27.91
C ALA A 369 17.09 15.67 28.46
N LEU A 370 16.52 14.51 28.77
CA LEU A 370 17.30 13.33 29.17
C LEU A 370 18.09 12.73 28.00
N TYR A 371 17.50 12.70 26.80
CA TYR A 371 18.21 12.29 25.58
C TYR A 371 19.28 13.30 25.15
N ARG A 372 19.09 14.60 25.45
CA ARG A 372 19.94 15.70 24.97
C ARG A 372 20.25 16.70 26.09
N PRO A 373 20.98 16.29 27.15
CA PRO A 373 21.14 17.08 28.39
C PRO A 373 21.94 18.38 28.21
N ASN A 374 22.69 18.50 27.13
CA ASN A 374 23.51 19.68 26.84
C ASN A 374 22.88 20.62 25.79
N ASP A 375 21.69 20.30 25.27
CA ASP A 375 21.02 21.14 24.25
C ASP A 375 20.29 22.31 24.93
N THR A 376 20.80 23.53 24.70
CA THR A 376 20.23 24.77 25.26
C THR A 376 18.85 25.08 24.71
N ILE A 377 18.54 24.68 23.47
CA ILE A 377 17.23 24.89 22.85
C ILE A 377 16.19 24.05 23.57
N VAL A 378 16.52 22.79 23.89
CA VAL A 378 15.64 21.89 24.66
C VAL A 378 15.38 22.45 26.06
N LYS A 379 16.43 22.93 26.74
CA LYS A 379 16.30 23.56 28.07
C LYS A 379 15.41 24.80 28.05
N ASN A 380 15.60 25.67 27.07
CA ASN A 380 14.80 26.90 26.93
C ASN A 380 13.33 26.59 26.63
N ALA A 381 13.06 25.62 25.74
CA ALA A 381 11.69 25.17 25.47
C ALA A 381 11.03 24.57 26.72
N LEU A 382 11.74 23.73 27.47
CA LEU A 382 11.24 23.16 28.73
C LEU A 382 10.93 24.24 29.78
N ALA A 383 11.79 25.27 29.87
CA ALA A 383 11.56 26.41 30.75
C ALA A 383 10.32 27.24 30.35
N SER A 384 10.05 27.37 29.05
CA SER A 384 8.89 28.13 28.56
C SER A 384 7.54 27.53 28.96
N VAL A 385 7.49 26.21 29.17
CA VAL A 385 6.31 25.47 29.63
C VAL A 385 6.36 25.15 31.12
N ALA A 386 7.38 25.59 31.86
CA ALA A 386 7.39 25.48 33.30
C ALA A 386 6.41 26.53 33.88
N LEU A 387 5.55 26.11 34.82
CA LEU A 387 4.59 27.01 35.47
C LEU A 387 5.29 28.30 35.92
N LYS A 388 4.79 29.46 35.47
CA LYS A 388 5.02 30.71 36.20
C LYS A 388 4.39 30.49 37.58
N LEU A 389 5.22 30.27 38.58
CA LEU A 389 4.80 30.39 39.98
C LEU A 389 4.36 31.85 40.16
N GLY A 390 3.05 32.07 40.11
CA GLY A 390 2.40 33.31 40.50
C GLY A 390 2.03 33.23 41.97
#